data_AF-A0A3P9I833-F1
#
_entry.id   AF-A0A3P9I833-F1
#
_cell.length_a   1.000
_cell.length_b   1.000
_cell.length_c   1.000
_cell.angle_alpha   90.00
_cell.angle_beta   90.00
_cell.angle_gamma   90.00
#
_symmetry.space_group_name_H-M   'P 1'
#
loop_
_entity.id
_entity.type
_entity.pdbx_description
1 polymer ?
#
loop_
_entity_poly.entity_id
_entity_poly.type
_entity_poly.pdbx_seq_one_letter_code
_entity_poly.pdbx_strand_id
1 'polypeptide(L)'
;MDLFLHFSLIPAVLLTGVLSFLQRRARRLIIDSRLPFLEGRFGIVVPLDSISSFSNRWSYGFAFGAVSTTVLLLFSENYVPFTVPPWAKAIVYLVGALEVGLVYFPFFACLSTPFRLAGSILGILYSLTWIIVTVWDAVTCPSGEIFGKYQKVISQWPRILSLIFLLGRFIYMLVKDARIRLQLEQEDSGELVEHHQALHVKRLLSRASEQSKPLSWFQRNVYEWDPFFKFPNRIIGTLIISLIGLYMMTLADYSLSDVVFDRLDNWKNTLKHVTTSCNQTEALGLMIPQLEEFIYVARKSWLATTVFASVNSVAYVFHIMVCYRKHMKRLWKGQKGFLPERFHKPRSAVSVASIARYSGWQIAFTLWGYLIVHFIHFLFALLFAYLLVLPIKHGNVLNMLSSLGIILLTIGLVTALIILQIVVVQVFFLQDKMSPTDKEKPLALNNRRAFHCFNYFFFFYNVVMGISICIVRLMFSIIAGTWLVSRIDRTIMQRGYEKMDAGYSTWIGMIFADHYHNNPVMVCFCQLLVSNTLERQSATTYLSFSNATSAAHANSRARRRWTLLYTLQKNPHLILFRKHHISSSPQPETVARAWVMASQAHSRNPSQALPEIIITPEENC
;
A
#
# COMPACT_ATOMS: atom_id res chain seq x y z
N MET A 1 -15.17 -24.39 -17.74
CA MET A 1 -13.92 -23.92 -17.09
C MET A 1 -13.68 -24.56 -15.74
N ASP A 2 -14.72 -24.79 -14.93
CA ASP A 2 -14.55 -25.23 -13.53
C ASP A 2 -13.97 -26.64 -13.44
N LEU A 3 -14.44 -27.58 -14.27
CA LEU A 3 -13.81 -28.90 -14.42
C LEU A 3 -12.34 -28.82 -14.86
N PHE A 4 -12.00 -27.88 -15.76
CA PHE A 4 -10.62 -27.72 -16.22
C PHE A 4 -9.70 -27.25 -15.08
N LEU A 5 -10.18 -26.36 -14.21
CA LEU A 5 -9.45 -25.93 -13.03
C LEU A 5 -9.09 -27.13 -12.14
N HIS A 6 -10.06 -28.00 -11.85
CA HIS A 6 -9.82 -29.21 -11.05
C HIS A 6 -8.84 -30.18 -11.73
N PHE A 7 -9.00 -30.44 -13.04
CA PHE A 7 -8.07 -31.31 -13.77
C PHE A 7 -6.66 -30.72 -13.90
N SER A 8 -6.53 -29.39 -13.93
CA SER A 8 -5.25 -28.69 -14.02
C SER A 8 -4.37 -28.83 -12.76
N LEU A 9 -4.95 -29.34 -11.66
CA LEU A 9 -4.20 -29.68 -10.44
C LEU A 9 -3.16 -30.79 -10.70
N ILE A 10 -3.51 -31.80 -11.49
CA ILE A 10 -2.62 -32.94 -11.81
C ILE A 10 -1.32 -32.45 -12.49
N PRO A 11 -1.37 -31.72 -13.63
CA PRO A 11 -0.16 -31.21 -14.24
C PRO A 11 0.57 -30.21 -13.34
N ALA A 12 -0.14 -29.40 -12.54
CA ALA A 12 0.51 -28.48 -11.61
C ALA A 12 1.36 -29.22 -10.57
N VAL A 13 0.82 -30.26 -9.93
CA VAL A 13 1.56 -31.08 -8.95
C VAL A 13 2.76 -31.77 -9.62
N LEU A 14 2.58 -32.33 -10.82
CA LEU A 14 3.68 -32.95 -11.57
C LEU A 14 4.81 -31.95 -11.88
N LEU A 15 4.47 -30.75 -12.37
CA LEU A 15 5.45 -29.69 -12.66
C LEU A 15 6.22 -29.26 -11.40
N THR A 16 5.50 -29.08 -10.27
CA THR A 16 6.16 -28.76 -9.00
C THR A 16 7.07 -29.88 -8.50
N GLY A 17 6.68 -31.14 -8.69
CA GLY A 17 7.49 -32.30 -8.37
C GLY A 17 8.78 -32.35 -9.19
N VAL A 18 8.70 -32.08 -10.50
CA VAL A 18 9.88 -32.01 -11.39
C VAL A 18 10.83 -30.89 -10.95
N LEU A 19 10.31 -29.70 -10.68
CA LEU A 19 11.13 -28.58 -10.20
C LEU A 19 11.75 -28.85 -8.82
N SER A 20 11.01 -29.51 -7.93
CA SER A 20 11.52 -29.91 -6.61
C SER A 20 12.64 -30.94 -6.73
N PHE A 21 12.51 -31.91 -7.64
CA PHE A 21 13.56 -32.89 -7.92
C PHE A 21 14.85 -32.26 -8.44
N LEU A 22 14.74 -31.23 -9.29
CA LEU A 22 15.91 -30.49 -9.80
C LEU A 22 16.61 -29.70 -8.69
N GLN A 23 15.87 -29.22 -7.69
CA GLN A 23 16.42 -28.42 -6.62
C GLN A 23 17.10 -29.28 -5.54
N ARG A 24 18.33 -28.90 -5.16
CA ARG A 24 19.07 -29.52 -4.07
C ARG A 24 18.81 -28.81 -2.74
N ARG A 25 18.65 -29.58 -1.66
CA ARG A 25 18.51 -29.08 -0.29
C ARG A 25 19.86 -28.62 0.26
N ALA A 26 19.85 -27.50 0.99
CA ALA A 26 21.05 -26.99 1.67
C ALA A 26 21.46 -27.83 2.89
N ARG A 27 20.51 -28.48 3.57
CA ARG A 27 20.76 -29.43 4.66
C ARG A 27 20.36 -30.84 4.22
N ARG A 28 21.26 -31.80 4.43
CA ARG A 28 20.97 -33.23 4.22
C ARG A 28 20.06 -33.73 5.33
N LEU A 29 19.02 -34.47 4.97
CA LEU A 29 18.10 -35.11 5.92
C LEU A 29 18.53 -36.56 6.14
N ILE A 30 18.03 -37.17 7.23
CA ILE A 30 18.29 -38.59 7.55
C ILE A 30 17.87 -39.52 6.40
N ILE A 31 16.86 -39.13 5.61
CA ILE A 31 16.40 -39.87 4.43
C ILE A 31 17.50 -39.97 3.35
N ASP A 32 18.35 -38.94 3.21
CA ASP A 32 19.46 -38.94 2.25
C ASP A 32 20.57 -39.95 2.64
N SER A 33 20.66 -40.32 3.93
CA SER A 33 21.56 -41.38 4.39
C SER A 33 21.03 -42.79 4.11
N ARG A 34 19.72 -42.96 3.97
CA ARG A 34 19.05 -44.24 3.68
C ARG A 34 18.95 -44.54 2.19
N LEU A 35 18.87 -43.50 1.36
CA LEU A 35 18.72 -43.60 -0.10
C LEU A 35 19.80 -42.75 -0.78
N PRO A 36 21.00 -43.30 -1.05
CA PRO A 36 22.12 -42.53 -1.60
C PRO A 36 21.85 -41.95 -2.99
N PHE A 37 20.91 -42.55 -3.76
CA PHE A 37 20.50 -42.02 -5.07
C PHE A 37 19.88 -40.62 -5.01
N LEU A 38 19.29 -40.25 -3.87
CA LEU A 38 18.59 -38.97 -3.73
C LEU A 38 19.57 -37.80 -3.62
N GLU A 39 20.82 -37.97 -3.19
CA GLU A 39 21.84 -36.91 -3.09
C GLU A 39 21.36 -35.54 -2.56
N GLY A 40 20.31 -35.49 -1.72
CA GLY A 40 19.70 -34.25 -1.24
C GLY A 40 18.78 -33.53 -2.25
N ARG A 41 18.30 -34.20 -3.31
CA ARG A 41 17.22 -33.76 -4.22
C ARG A 41 15.87 -33.71 -3.48
N PHE A 42 14.86 -33.10 -4.10
CA PHE A 42 13.59 -32.68 -3.45
C PHE A 42 13.79 -31.49 -2.51
N GLY A 43 14.29 -30.39 -3.09
CA GLY A 43 14.28 -29.08 -2.45
C GLY A 43 12.87 -28.48 -2.40
N ILE A 44 12.60 -27.67 -1.37
CA ILE A 44 11.39 -26.85 -1.33
C ILE A 44 11.52 -25.79 -2.41
N VAL A 45 10.62 -25.87 -3.41
CA VAL A 45 10.51 -24.84 -4.44
C VAL A 45 9.85 -23.63 -3.81
N VAL A 46 10.56 -22.51 -3.80
CA VAL A 46 10.04 -21.25 -3.27
C VAL A 46 9.37 -20.50 -4.41
N PRO A 47 8.02 -20.39 -4.45
CA PRO A 47 7.32 -19.78 -5.58
C PRO A 47 7.62 -18.29 -5.69
N LEU A 48 7.71 -17.62 -4.55
CA LEU A 48 7.97 -16.19 -4.47
C LEU A 48 8.77 -15.90 -3.21
N ASP A 49 9.96 -15.34 -3.39
CA ASP A 49 10.66 -14.72 -2.28
C ASP A 49 10.04 -13.34 -1.99
N SER A 50 9.14 -13.35 -1.01
CA SER A 50 8.34 -12.18 -0.62
C SER A 50 9.12 -11.15 0.20
N ILE A 51 10.33 -11.50 0.66
CA ILE A 51 11.15 -10.68 1.55
C ILE A 51 12.29 -10.04 0.78
N SER A 52 13.13 -10.81 0.07
CA SER A 52 14.39 -10.30 -0.51
C SER A 52 14.40 -10.11 -2.03
N SER A 53 13.39 -10.58 -2.77
CA SER A 53 13.42 -10.49 -4.23
C SER A 53 12.90 -9.16 -4.76
N PHE A 54 13.82 -8.41 -5.39
CA PHE A 54 13.55 -7.18 -6.14
C PHE A 54 13.66 -7.40 -7.67
N SER A 55 13.89 -8.65 -8.12
CA SER A 55 14.06 -9.02 -9.51
C SER A 55 12.75 -9.54 -10.13
N ASN A 56 12.57 -9.34 -11.44
CA ASN A 56 11.38 -9.79 -12.21
C ASN A 56 10.01 -9.33 -11.65
N ARG A 57 9.97 -8.16 -11.00
CA ARG A 57 8.77 -7.57 -10.34
C ARG A 57 7.49 -7.62 -11.18
N TRP A 58 7.58 -7.15 -12.43
CA TRP A 58 6.43 -7.11 -13.33
C TRP A 58 5.95 -8.51 -13.70
N SER A 59 6.86 -9.47 -13.92
CA SER A 59 6.50 -10.86 -14.23
C SER A 59 5.70 -11.51 -13.11
N TYR A 60 6.12 -11.33 -11.85
CA TYR A 60 5.34 -11.79 -10.70
C TYR A 60 4.01 -11.06 -10.56
N GLY A 61 3.99 -9.77 -10.85
CA GLY A 61 2.78 -8.97 -10.92
C GLY A 61 1.73 -9.51 -11.90
N PHE A 62 2.16 -9.83 -13.13
CA PHE A 62 1.28 -10.44 -14.13
C PHE A 62 0.92 -11.88 -13.80
N ALA A 63 1.80 -12.66 -13.15
CA ALA A 63 1.42 -13.98 -12.64
C ALA A 63 0.27 -13.89 -11.62
N PHE A 64 0.34 -12.92 -10.71
CA PHE A 64 -0.78 -12.61 -9.82
C PHE A 64 -2.03 -12.11 -10.56
N GLY A 65 -1.85 -11.35 -11.64
CA GLY A 65 -2.94 -10.97 -12.54
C GLY A 65 -3.66 -12.17 -13.16
N ALA A 66 -2.93 -13.22 -13.56
CA ALA A 66 -3.53 -14.44 -14.13
C ALA A 66 -4.38 -15.22 -13.12
N VAL A 67 -4.06 -15.11 -11.82
CA VAL A 67 -4.79 -15.74 -10.71
C VAL A 67 -6.07 -14.98 -10.36
N SER A 68 -6.02 -13.64 -10.44
CA SER A 68 -7.03 -12.73 -9.86
C SER A 68 -8.48 -13.03 -10.25
N THR A 69 -8.75 -13.28 -11.53
CA THR A 69 -10.10 -13.57 -12.05
C THR A 69 -10.66 -14.90 -11.51
N THR A 70 -9.81 -15.88 -11.25
CA THR A 70 -10.23 -17.19 -10.71
C THR A 70 -10.52 -17.11 -9.21
N VAL A 71 -9.78 -16.27 -8.48
CA VAL A 71 -10.04 -16.01 -7.04
C VAL A 71 -11.38 -15.30 -6.85
N LEU A 72 -11.78 -14.40 -7.74
CA LEU A 72 -13.11 -13.79 -7.68
C LEU A 72 -14.22 -14.82 -7.96
N LEU A 73 -13.97 -15.77 -8.86
CA LEU A 73 -14.91 -16.85 -9.16
C LEU A 73 -15.09 -17.82 -7.98
N LEU A 74 -14.08 -17.97 -7.11
CA LEU A 74 -14.19 -18.73 -5.86
C LEU A 74 -15.31 -18.22 -4.95
N PHE A 75 -15.63 -16.92 -4.99
CA PHE A 75 -16.72 -16.33 -4.22
C PHE A 75 -18.09 -16.43 -4.91
N SER A 76 -18.16 -17.03 -6.09
CA SER A 76 -19.41 -17.32 -6.79
C SER A 76 -19.97 -18.69 -6.37
N GLU A 77 -21.29 -18.84 -6.38
CA GLU A 77 -21.97 -20.09 -6.07
C GLU A 77 -21.65 -21.22 -7.07
N ASN A 78 -21.18 -20.86 -8.26
CA ASN A 78 -20.88 -21.79 -9.36
C ASN A 78 -19.57 -22.58 -9.19
N TYR A 79 -18.77 -22.29 -8.15
CA TYR A 79 -17.47 -22.96 -7.96
C TYR A 79 -17.61 -24.41 -7.46
N VAL A 80 -18.64 -24.74 -6.66
CA VAL A 80 -18.78 -26.08 -6.06
C VAL A 80 -19.70 -26.94 -6.93
N PRO A 81 -19.20 -28.01 -7.59
CA PRO A 81 -20.01 -28.84 -8.47
C PRO A 81 -20.93 -29.81 -7.70
N PHE A 82 -20.78 -29.91 -6.37
CA PHE A 82 -21.57 -30.79 -5.51
C PHE A 82 -22.32 -30.00 -4.43
N THR A 83 -23.47 -30.53 -4.01
CA THR A 83 -24.28 -29.92 -2.95
C THR A 83 -23.61 -30.14 -1.60
N VAL A 84 -23.28 -29.05 -0.91
CA VAL A 84 -22.59 -29.06 0.38
C VAL A 84 -23.48 -28.44 1.45
N PRO A 85 -23.59 -29.03 2.65
CA PRO A 85 -24.35 -28.43 3.74
C PRO A 85 -23.80 -27.04 4.11
N PRO A 86 -24.65 -26.08 4.54
CA PRO A 86 -24.26 -24.67 4.70
C PRO A 86 -23.03 -24.43 5.60
N TRP A 87 -22.88 -25.22 6.66
CA TRP A 87 -21.74 -25.11 7.58
C TRP A 87 -20.41 -25.55 6.94
N ALA A 88 -20.44 -26.52 6.01
CA ALA A 88 -19.26 -27.06 5.36
C ALA A 88 -18.82 -26.22 4.15
N LYS A 89 -19.67 -25.32 3.64
CA LYS A 89 -19.32 -24.40 2.54
C LYS A 89 -18.04 -23.61 2.84
N ALA A 90 -17.86 -23.13 4.07
CA ALA A 90 -16.66 -22.39 4.48
C ALA A 90 -15.37 -23.22 4.35
N ILE A 91 -15.42 -24.51 4.72
CA ILE A 91 -14.28 -25.42 4.59
C ILE A 91 -13.98 -25.68 3.11
N VAL A 92 -15.02 -25.87 2.29
CA VAL A 92 -14.86 -26.08 0.85
C VAL A 92 -14.22 -24.88 0.17
N TYR A 93 -14.62 -23.64 0.53
CA TYR A 93 -13.96 -22.44 0.01
C TYR A 93 -12.50 -22.31 0.46
N LEU A 94 -12.16 -22.73 1.68
CA LEU A 94 -10.77 -22.76 2.15
C LEU A 94 -9.94 -23.77 1.33
N VAL A 95 -10.46 -24.98 1.12
CA VAL A 95 -9.82 -26.00 0.27
C VAL A 95 -9.71 -25.50 -1.16
N GLY A 96 -10.73 -24.81 -1.68
CA GLY A 96 -10.69 -24.24 -3.02
C GLY A 96 -9.67 -23.11 -3.18
N ALA A 97 -9.48 -22.28 -2.16
CA ALA A 97 -8.39 -21.29 -2.15
C ALA A 97 -7.01 -21.95 -2.21
N LEU A 98 -6.82 -23.07 -1.51
CA LEU A 98 -5.59 -23.87 -1.57
C LEU A 98 -5.41 -24.52 -2.94
N GLU A 99 -6.49 -25.05 -3.54
CA GLU A 99 -6.49 -25.62 -4.88
C GLU A 99 -6.05 -24.59 -5.92
N VAL A 100 -6.69 -23.40 -5.94
CA VAL A 100 -6.32 -22.31 -6.85
C VAL A 100 -4.86 -21.90 -6.63
N GLY A 101 -4.42 -21.82 -5.36
CA GLY A 101 -3.02 -21.55 -5.04
C GLY A 101 -2.05 -22.57 -5.64
N LEU A 102 -2.37 -23.87 -5.55
CA LEU A 102 -1.55 -24.96 -6.10
C LEU A 102 -1.57 -25.01 -7.61
N VAL A 103 -2.72 -24.79 -8.24
CA VAL A 103 -2.87 -24.76 -9.70
C VAL A 103 -1.98 -23.69 -10.32
N TYR A 104 -1.94 -22.49 -9.74
CA TYR A 104 -1.14 -21.40 -10.28
C TYR A 104 0.31 -21.38 -9.78
N PHE A 105 0.66 -22.22 -8.81
CA PHE A 105 2.01 -22.34 -8.25
C PHE A 105 3.11 -22.54 -9.33
N PRO A 106 2.93 -23.38 -10.38
CA PRO A 106 3.94 -23.58 -11.41
C PRO A 106 4.39 -22.30 -12.11
N PHE A 107 3.50 -21.32 -12.32
CA PHE A 107 3.89 -20.04 -12.92
C PHE A 107 4.93 -19.30 -12.08
N PHE A 108 4.72 -19.25 -10.76
CA PHE A 108 5.63 -18.62 -9.81
C PHE A 108 6.93 -19.44 -9.67
N ALA A 109 6.80 -20.75 -9.54
CA ALA A 109 7.92 -21.67 -9.46
C ALA A 109 8.86 -21.53 -10.68
N CYS A 110 8.33 -21.60 -11.91
CA CYS A 110 9.11 -21.47 -13.15
C CYS A 110 9.84 -20.11 -13.25
N LEU A 111 9.24 -19.01 -12.75
CA LEU A 111 9.88 -17.69 -12.73
C LEU A 111 11.02 -17.58 -11.69
N SER A 112 10.92 -18.32 -10.59
CA SER A 112 11.86 -18.28 -9.47
C SER A 112 13.05 -19.23 -9.62
N THR A 113 12.90 -20.30 -10.42
CA THR A 113 13.88 -21.38 -10.45
C THR A 113 15.26 -20.93 -10.95
N PRO A 114 16.35 -21.47 -10.36
CA PRO A 114 17.70 -21.21 -10.86
C PRO A 114 17.95 -21.90 -12.22
N PHE A 115 17.26 -23.03 -12.48
CA PHE A 115 17.36 -23.78 -13.74
C PHE A 115 16.51 -23.14 -14.83
N ARG A 116 16.99 -22.02 -15.38
CA ARG A 116 16.28 -21.17 -16.35
C ARG A 116 15.74 -21.95 -17.56
N LEU A 117 16.51 -22.89 -18.12
CA LEU A 117 16.09 -23.72 -19.27
C LEU A 117 14.82 -24.54 -18.96
N ALA A 118 14.89 -25.38 -17.92
CA ALA A 118 13.80 -26.27 -17.54
C ALA A 118 12.56 -25.46 -17.10
N GLY A 119 12.75 -24.43 -16.28
CA GLY A 119 11.66 -23.55 -15.86
C GLY A 119 10.99 -22.84 -17.04
N SER A 120 11.75 -22.41 -18.06
CA SER A 120 11.18 -21.74 -19.23
C SER A 120 10.38 -22.69 -20.11
N ILE A 121 10.89 -23.90 -20.41
CA ILE A 121 10.18 -24.90 -21.23
C ILE A 121 8.86 -25.30 -20.55
N LEU A 122 8.92 -25.63 -19.26
CA LEU A 122 7.74 -26.02 -18.48
C LEU A 122 6.75 -24.86 -18.36
N GLY A 123 7.23 -23.62 -18.17
CA GLY A 123 6.41 -22.41 -18.14
C GLY A 123 5.73 -22.10 -19.47
N ILE A 124 6.42 -22.27 -20.61
CA ILE A 124 5.84 -22.10 -21.95
C ILE A 124 4.72 -23.12 -22.17
N LEU A 125 4.98 -24.41 -21.91
CA LEU A 125 3.98 -25.45 -22.08
C LEU A 125 2.73 -25.17 -21.24
N TYR A 126 2.93 -24.83 -19.96
CA TYR A 126 1.83 -24.55 -19.05
C TYR A 126 1.04 -23.28 -19.45
N SER A 127 1.73 -22.18 -19.75
CA SER A 127 1.07 -20.93 -20.20
C SER A 127 0.30 -21.11 -21.51
N LEU A 128 0.85 -21.84 -22.47
CA LEU A 128 0.19 -22.12 -23.75
C LEU A 128 -1.12 -22.89 -23.54
N THR A 129 -1.12 -23.94 -22.71
CA THR A 129 -2.35 -24.71 -22.42
C THR A 129 -3.44 -23.83 -21.79
N TRP A 130 -3.07 -22.97 -20.85
CA TRP A 130 -4.02 -22.02 -20.25
C TRP A 130 -4.55 -21.00 -21.25
N ILE A 131 -3.70 -20.47 -22.14
CA ILE A 131 -4.14 -19.51 -23.17
C ILE A 131 -5.11 -20.18 -24.13
N ILE A 132 -4.80 -21.38 -24.64
CA ILE A 132 -5.67 -22.11 -25.58
C ILE A 132 -7.05 -22.34 -24.95
N VAL A 133 -7.10 -22.86 -23.72
CA VAL A 133 -8.37 -23.17 -23.06
C VAL A 133 -9.15 -21.90 -22.72
N THR A 134 -8.50 -20.84 -22.25
CA THR A 134 -9.17 -19.57 -21.94
C THR A 134 -9.70 -18.86 -23.18
N VAL A 135 -8.94 -18.82 -24.27
CA VAL A 135 -9.39 -18.24 -25.54
C VAL A 135 -10.50 -19.09 -26.15
N TRP A 136 -10.38 -20.42 -26.11
CA TRP A 136 -11.44 -21.31 -26.57
C TRP A 136 -12.75 -21.08 -25.80
N ASP A 137 -12.70 -21.08 -24.48
CA ASP A 137 -13.86 -20.83 -23.60
C ASP A 137 -14.50 -19.45 -23.81
N ALA A 138 -13.68 -18.43 -24.14
CA ALA A 138 -14.16 -17.09 -24.46
C ALA A 138 -14.82 -17.00 -25.86
N VAL A 139 -14.34 -17.77 -26.84
CA VAL A 139 -14.85 -17.77 -28.22
C VAL A 139 -16.10 -18.65 -28.36
N THR A 140 -16.16 -19.82 -27.70
CA THR A 140 -17.30 -20.75 -27.83
C THR A 140 -18.57 -20.21 -27.18
N CYS A 141 -18.45 -19.47 -26.06
CA CYS A 141 -19.59 -18.87 -25.36
C CYS A 141 -19.29 -17.41 -24.98
N PRO A 142 -19.32 -16.47 -25.93
CA PRO A 142 -18.95 -15.08 -25.67
C PRO A 142 -20.09 -14.28 -24.99
N SER A 143 -21.33 -14.74 -25.18
CA SER A 143 -22.55 -14.08 -24.72
C SER A 143 -22.82 -14.33 -23.23
N GLY A 144 -23.10 -13.27 -22.51
CA GLY A 144 -23.75 -13.31 -21.21
C GLY A 144 -25.06 -12.52 -21.23
N GLU A 145 -25.94 -12.79 -20.28
CA GLU A 145 -27.29 -12.21 -20.26
C GLU A 145 -27.30 -10.68 -20.03
N ILE A 146 -26.22 -10.08 -19.51
CA ILE A 146 -26.24 -8.70 -18.99
C ILE A 146 -25.42 -7.72 -19.85
N PHE A 147 -24.17 -8.03 -20.19
CA PHE A 147 -23.31 -7.14 -21.00
C PHE A 147 -23.40 -7.41 -22.51
N GLY A 148 -24.34 -8.26 -22.93
CA GLY A 148 -24.54 -8.64 -24.32
C GLY A 148 -23.52 -9.64 -24.86
N LYS A 149 -23.26 -9.55 -26.17
CA LYS A 149 -22.55 -10.60 -26.94
C LYS A 149 -21.08 -10.83 -26.57
N TYR A 150 -20.44 -9.91 -25.84
CA TYR A 150 -19.00 -9.96 -25.52
C TYR A 150 -18.70 -9.94 -24.01
N GLN A 151 -19.70 -10.19 -23.16
CA GLN A 151 -19.56 -10.14 -21.69
C GLN A 151 -18.34 -10.92 -21.17
N LYS A 152 -18.19 -12.17 -21.63
CA LYS A 152 -17.14 -13.06 -21.13
C LYS A 152 -15.75 -12.59 -21.53
N VAL A 153 -15.62 -12.04 -22.74
CA VAL A 153 -14.37 -11.47 -23.25
C VAL A 153 -13.98 -10.22 -22.44
N ILE A 154 -14.94 -9.33 -22.16
CA ILE A 154 -14.73 -8.12 -21.34
C ILE A 154 -14.35 -8.49 -19.90
N SER A 155 -14.91 -9.55 -19.33
CA SER A 155 -14.51 -9.98 -17.98
C SER A 155 -13.13 -10.64 -17.96
N GLN A 156 -12.78 -11.44 -18.97
CA GLN A 156 -11.58 -12.28 -18.95
C GLN A 156 -10.34 -11.64 -19.60
N TRP A 157 -10.43 -10.50 -20.29
CA TRP A 157 -9.27 -9.91 -20.96
C TRP A 157 -8.06 -9.61 -20.04
N PRO A 158 -8.20 -9.19 -18.76
CA PRO A 158 -7.02 -8.94 -17.91
C PRO A 158 -6.24 -10.24 -17.67
N ARG A 159 -6.95 -11.36 -17.55
CA ARG A 159 -6.36 -12.70 -17.43
C ARG A 159 -5.63 -13.08 -18.71
N ILE A 160 -6.26 -12.92 -19.88
CA ILE A 160 -5.66 -13.25 -21.18
C ILE A 160 -4.38 -12.42 -21.40
N LEU A 161 -4.44 -11.11 -21.16
CA LEU A 161 -3.29 -10.22 -21.28
C LEU A 161 -2.13 -10.66 -20.37
N SER A 162 -2.44 -11.00 -19.12
CA SER A 162 -1.44 -11.45 -18.15
C SER A 162 -0.78 -12.77 -18.54
N LEU A 163 -1.54 -13.72 -19.11
CA LEU A 163 -1.02 -14.99 -19.60
C LEU A 163 -0.13 -14.81 -20.84
N ILE A 164 -0.54 -13.95 -21.79
CA ILE A 164 0.27 -13.61 -22.97
C ILE A 164 1.60 -12.96 -22.55
N PHE A 165 1.56 -12.04 -21.58
CA PHE A 165 2.77 -11.43 -21.05
C PHE A 165 3.71 -12.46 -20.42
N LEU A 166 3.17 -13.40 -19.65
CA LEU A 166 3.94 -14.49 -19.06
C LEU A 166 4.56 -15.40 -20.11
N LEU A 167 3.81 -15.78 -21.14
CA LEU A 167 4.31 -16.57 -22.26
C LEU A 167 5.51 -15.86 -22.93
N GLY A 168 5.35 -14.58 -23.28
CA GLY A 168 6.43 -13.78 -23.84
C GLY A 168 7.65 -13.70 -22.92
N ARG A 169 7.44 -13.60 -21.60
CA ARG A 169 8.53 -13.61 -20.61
C ARG A 169 9.26 -14.94 -20.56
N PHE A 170 8.57 -16.07 -20.57
CA PHE A 170 9.21 -17.40 -20.56
C PHE A 170 9.99 -17.64 -21.86
N ILE A 171 9.46 -17.20 -23.01
CA ILE A 171 10.22 -17.22 -24.28
C ILE A 171 11.49 -16.37 -24.14
N TYR A 172 11.39 -15.16 -23.59
CA TYR A 172 12.57 -14.31 -23.37
C TYR A 172 13.57 -14.94 -22.37
N MET A 173 13.12 -15.61 -21.31
CA MET A 173 14.02 -16.38 -20.42
C MET A 173 14.74 -17.49 -21.16
N LEU A 174 14.03 -18.22 -22.02
CA LEU A 174 14.59 -19.30 -22.85
C LEU A 174 15.65 -18.77 -23.81
N VAL A 175 15.34 -17.69 -24.54
CA VAL A 175 16.28 -17.05 -25.49
C VAL A 175 17.50 -16.51 -24.75
N LYS A 176 17.32 -15.87 -23.60
CA LYS A 176 18.45 -15.36 -22.80
C LYS A 176 19.33 -16.51 -22.29
N ASP A 177 18.75 -17.60 -21.80
CA ASP A 177 19.53 -18.77 -21.36
C ASP A 177 20.30 -19.42 -22.52
N ALA A 178 19.67 -19.53 -23.69
CA ALA A 178 20.32 -20.02 -24.91
C ALA A 178 21.51 -19.12 -25.32
N ARG A 179 21.36 -17.79 -25.27
CA ARG A 179 22.44 -16.83 -25.55
C ARG A 179 23.60 -16.93 -24.56
N ILE A 180 23.31 -17.09 -23.28
CA ILE A 180 24.34 -17.25 -22.23
C ILE A 180 25.10 -18.57 -22.45
N ARG A 181 24.41 -19.67 -22.75
CA ARG A 181 25.05 -20.96 -23.08
C ARG A 181 25.90 -20.90 -24.35
N LEU A 182 25.48 -20.07 -25.32
CA LEU A 182 26.22 -19.75 -26.53
C LEU A 182 27.36 -18.72 -26.30
N GLN A 183 27.62 -18.32 -25.04
CA GLN A 183 28.65 -17.35 -24.63
C GLN A 183 28.52 -15.95 -25.27
N LEU A 184 27.36 -15.62 -25.84
CA LEU A 184 27.10 -14.30 -26.42
C LEU A 184 26.82 -13.22 -25.36
N GLU A 185 26.42 -13.63 -24.15
CA GLU A 185 26.13 -12.77 -23.01
C GLU A 185 26.72 -13.37 -21.72
N GLN A 186 27.27 -12.52 -20.85
CA GLN A 186 27.87 -12.93 -19.58
C GLN A 186 26.78 -13.31 -18.56
N GLU A 187 27.03 -14.33 -17.74
CA GLU A 187 26.04 -14.82 -16.78
C GLU A 187 25.80 -13.77 -15.68
N ASP A 188 24.60 -13.18 -15.66
CA ASP A 188 24.13 -12.36 -14.53
C ASP A 188 24.00 -13.26 -13.28
N SER A 189 25.09 -13.38 -12.51
CA SER A 189 25.08 -13.81 -11.12
C SER A 189 24.05 -12.98 -10.35
N GLY A 190 23.44 -13.53 -9.29
CA GLY A 190 22.38 -12.88 -8.48
C GLY A 190 22.71 -11.51 -7.85
N GLU A 191 23.84 -10.89 -8.21
CA GLU A 191 24.37 -9.59 -7.82
C GLU A 191 23.51 -8.38 -8.22
N LEU A 192 22.52 -8.54 -9.12
CA LEU A 192 21.66 -7.42 -9.55
C LEU A 192 20.77 -6.86 -8.42
N VAL A 193 20.45 -7.70 -7.43
CA VAL A 193 19.75 -7.26 -6.20
C VAL A 193 20.68 -6.43 -5.32
N GLU A 194 21.98 -6.65 -5.37
CA GLU A 194 22.99 -5.96 -4.56
C GLU A 194 23.38 -4.61 -5.16
N HIS A 195 23.40 -4.51 -6.50
CA HIS A 195 23.85 -3.29 -7.20
C HIS A 195 23.06 -2.03 -6.81
N HIS A 196 21.73 -2.10 -6.69
CA HIS A 196 20.92 -0.92 -6.35
C HIS A 196 21.05 -0.49 -4.88
N GLN A 197 21.18 -1.45 -3.95
CA GLN A 197 21.42 -1.16 -2.54
C GLN A 197 22.84 -0.61 -2.32
N ALA A 198 23.83 -1.18 -3.00
CA ALA A 198 25.20 -0.68 -3.01
C ALA A 198 25.29 0.74 -3.60
N LEU A 199 24.57 1.02 -4.70
CA LEU A 199 24.45 2.37 -5.26
C LEU A 199 23.83 3.37 -4.27
N HIS A 200 22.80 2.95 -3.54
CA HIS A 200 22.19 3.78 -2.49
C HIS A 200 23.20 4.11 -1.38
N VAL A 201 23.96 3.13 -0.89
CA VAL A 201 24.99 3.34 0.13
C VAL A 201 26.15 4.19 -0.40
N LYS A 202 26.57 3.96 -1.65
CA LYS A 202 27.58 4.78 -2.34
C LYS A 202 27.14 6.24 -2.41
N ARG A 203 25.86 6.51 -2.70
CA ARG A 203 25.28 7.86 -2.66
C ARG A 203 25.27 8.45 -1.26
N LEU A 204 24.94 7.66 -0.24
CA LEU A 204 24.94 8.11 1.16
C LEU A 204 26.35 8.52 1.64
N LEU A 205 27.37 7.78 1.22
CA LEU A 205 28.77 8.03 1.57
C LEU A 205 29.46 9.03 0.63
N SER A 206 28.91 9.25 -0.57
CA SER A 206 29.41 10.26 -1.48
C SER A 206 29.25 11.65 -0.86
N ARG A 207 30.26 12.50 -1.05
CA ARG A 207 30.20 13.91 -0.66
C ARG A 207 28.90 14.49 -1.22
N ALA A 208 28.11 15.15 -0.39
CA ALA A 208 26.80 15.71 -0.75
C ALA A 208 26.93 16.45 -2.07
N SER A 209 26.56 15.78 -3.17
CA SER A 209 26.65 16.37 -4.49
C SER A 209 25.58 17.45 -4.54
N GLU A 210 26.05 18.64 -4.89
CA GLU A 210 25.34 19.90 -5.09
C GLU A 210 23.87 19.76 -5.46
N GLN A 211 23.05 20.58 -4.79
CA GLN A 211 21.72 21.04 -5.18
C GLN A 211 20.82 19.98 -5.84
N SER A 212 19.93 19.39 -5.04
CA SER A 212 18.69 18.86 -5.59
C SER A 212 18.02 19.97 -6.39
N LYS A 213 17.94 19.79 -7.73
CA LYS A 213 17.12 20.66 -8.58
C LYS A 213 15.75 20.85 -7.92
N PRO A 214 15.18 22.07 -7.92
CA PRO A 214 13.84 22.26 -7.38
C PRO A 214 12.90 21.29 -8.09
N LEU A 215 12.31 20.38 -7.33
CA LEU A 215 11.38 19.39 -7.86
C LEU A 215 10.18 20.14 -8.45
N SER A 216 9.74 19.72 -9.64
CA SER A 216 8.49 20.21 -10.23
C SER A 216 7.31 19.94 -9.29
N TRP A 217 6.25 20.76 -9.34
CA TRP A 217 5.03 20.58 -8.52
C TRP A 217 4.50 19.14 -8.59
N PHE A 218 4.51 18.53 -9.78
CA PHE A 218 4.09 17.14 -9.98
C PHE A 218 5.03 16.12 -9.30
N GLN A 219 6.35 16.35 -9.36
CA GLN A 219 7.32 15.47 -8.72
C GLN A 219 7.27 15.58 -7.19
N ARG A 220 6.95 16.77 -6.67
CA ARG A 220 6.80 17.02 -5.23
C ARG A 220 5.50 16.42 -4.68
N ASN A 221 4.39 16.52 -5.42
CA ASN A 221 3.06 16.16 -4.91
C ASN A 221 2.56 14.78 -5.35
N VAL A 222 2.92 14.31 -6.55
CA VAL A 222 2.35 13.08 -7.12
C VAL A 222 3.32 11.91 -7.03
N TYR A 223 4.52 12.04 -7.59
CA TYR A 223 5.50 10.95 -7.55
C TYR A 223 6.94 11.40 -7.82
N GLU A 224 7.79 11.31 -6.80
CA GLU A 224 9.24 11.51 -6.93
C GLU A 224 9.89 10.21 -7.43
N TRP A 225 10.35 10.18 -8.70
CA TRP A 225 11.10 9.04 -9.22
C TRP A 225 12.47 8.91 -8.52
N ASP A 226 12.63 7.85 -7.72
CA ASP A 226 13.92 7.51 -7.11
C ASP A 226 14.52 6.27 -7.78
N PRO A 227 15.61 6.39 -8.55
CA PRO A 227 16.25 5.26 -9.21
C PRO A 227 16.89 4.26 -8.23
N PHE A 228 17.13 4.66 -6.98
CA PHE A 228 17.78 3.81 -5.97
C PHE A 228 16.79 3.04 -5.09
N PHE A 229 15.48 3.30 -5.22
CA PHE A 229 14.45 2.61 -4.46
C PHE A 229 13.67 1.63 -5.35
N LYS A 230 13.69 0.35 -4.98
CA LYS A 230 12.89 -0.69 -5.64
C LYS A 230 11.78 -1.18 -4.72
N PHE A 231 10.55 -1.24 -5.24
CA PHE A 231 9.45 -1.89 -4.54
C PHE A 231 9.64 -3.40 -4.51
N PRO A 232 9.33 -4.08 -3.38
CA PRO A 232 9.29 -5.54 -3.31
C PRO A 232 8.26 -6.13 -4.28
N ASN A 233 8.50 -7.36 -4.75
CA ASN A 233 7.58 -8.09 -5.64
C ASN A 233 6.17 -8.19 -5.06
N ARG A 234 6.05 -8.38 -3.73
CA ARG A 234 4.79 -8.45 -3.01
C ARG A 234 3.92 -7.21 -3.21
N ILE A 235 4.49 -6.01 -3.05
CA ILE A 235 3.76 -4.74 -3.18
C ILE A 235 3.26 -4.52 -4.63
N ILE A 236 4.07 -4.90 -5.62
CA ILE A 236 3.69 -4.83 -7.03
C ILE A 236 2.61 -5.87 -7.37
N GLY A 237 2.70 -7.08 -6.80
CA GLY A 237 1.66 -8.09 -6.91
C GLY A 237 0.32 -7.62 -6.34
N THR A 238 0.33 -7.06 -5.13
CA THR A 238 -0.88 -6.50 -4.51
C THR A 238 -1.48 -5.37 -5.31
N LEU A 239 -0.64 -4.52 -5.90
CA LEU A 239 -1.06 -3.43 -6.78
C LEU A 239 -1.85 -3.97 -7.98
N ILE A 240 -1.26 -4.90 -8.72
CA ILE A 240 -1.87 -5.43 -9.95
C ILE A 240 -3.16 -6.21 -9.64
N ILE A 241 -3.18 -7.02 -8.57
CA ILE A 241 -4.42 -7.70 -8.15
C ILE A 241 -5.47 -6.69 -7.72
N SER A 242 -5.10 -5.65 -6.96
CA SER A 242 -6.08 -4.63 -6.54
C SER A 242 -6.68 -3.88 -7.72
N LEU A 243 -5.89 -3.56 -8.75
CA LEU A 243 -6.38 -2.91 -9.97
C LEU A 243 -7.31 -3.82 -10.79
N ILE A 244 -6.95 -5.09 -10.97
CA ILE A 244 -7.81 -6.05 -11.67
C ILE A 244 -9.08 -6.34 -10.84
N GLY A 245 -8.94 -6.45 -9.52
CA GLY A 245 -10.06 -6.62 -8.60
C GLY A 245 -11.02 -5.45 -8.63
N LEU A 246 -10.51 -4.21 -8.62
CA LEU A 246 -11.32 -2.99 -8.77
C LEU A 246 -12.03 -2.97 -10.12
N TYR A 247 -11.33 -3.33 -11.21
CA TYR A 247 -11.95 -3.45 -12.53
C TYR A 247 -13.13 -4.43 -12.52
N MET A 248 -12.93 -5.64 -11.97
CA MET A 248 -13.98 -6.65 -11.90
C MET A 248 -15.14 -6.23 -10.98
N MET A 249 -14.85 -5.57 -9.85
CA MET A 249 -15.87 -5.02 -8.96
C MET A 249 -16.68 -3.90 -9.62
N THR A 250 -16.04 -3.01 -10.39
CA THR A 250 -16.75 -1.94 -11.12
C THR A 250 -17.64 -2.50 -12.23
N LEU A 251 -17.20 -3.57 -12.90
CA LEU A 251 -18.06 -4.29 -13.84
C LEU A 251 -19.23 -4.95 -13.12
N ALA A 252 -18.97 -5.69 -12.03
CA ALA A 252 -20.03 -6.34 -11.26
C ALA A 252 -21.08 -5.34 -10.77
N ASP A 253 -20.62 -4.19 -10.24
CA ASP A 253 -21.46 -3.06 -9.81
C ASP A 253 -22.32 -2.54 -10.95
N TYR A 254 -21.73 -2.30 -12.14
CA TYR A 254 -22.48 -1.87 -13.30
C TYR A 254 -23.55 -2.90 -13.72
N SER A 255 -23.20 -4.19 -13.85
CA SER A 255 -24.18 -5.23 -14.20
C SER A 255 -25.30 -5.37 -13.19
N LEU A 256 -24.99 -5.33 -11.90
CA LEU A 256 -25.98 -5.46 -10.85
C LEU A 256 -26.90 -4.24 -10.85
N SER A 257 -26.34 -3.04 -11.03
CA SER A 257 -27.10 -1.81 -11.09
C SER A 257 -28.10 -1.82 -12.25
N ASP A 258 -27.70 -2.27 -13.44
CA ASP A 258 -28.56 -2.31 -14.61
C ASP A 258 -29.75 -3.26 -14.40
N VAL A 259 -29.50 -4.48 -13.90
CA VAL A 259 -30.55 -5.45 -13.56
C VAL A 259 -31.50 -4.91 -12.47
N VAL A 260 -30.97 -4.21 -11.46
CA VAL A 260 -31.78 -3.62 -10.39
C VAL A 260 -32.65 -2.49 -10.93
N PHE A 261 -32.10 -1.59 -11.76
CA PHE A 261 -32.86 -0.50 -12.36
C PHE A 261 -33.90 -1.01 -13.36
N ASP A 262 -33.60 -2.02 -14.17
CA ASP A 262 -34.57 -2.63 -15.10
C ASP A 262 -35.70 -3.33 -14.34
N ARG A 263 -35.38 -3.99 -13.21
CA ARG A 263 -36.40 -4.54 -12.32
C ARG A 263 -37.26 -3.42 -11.72
N LEU A 264 -36.67 -2.30 -11.28
CA LEU A 264 -37.42 -1.14 -10.79
C LEU A 264 -38.33 -0.54 -11.87
N ASP A 265 -37.88 -0.47 -13.13
CA ASP A 265 -38.69 -0.01 -14.25
C ASP A 265 -39.87 -0.96 -14.55
N ASN A 266 -39.69 -2.28 -14.43
CA ASN A 266 -40.79 -3.24 -14.54
C ASN A 266 -41.82 -3.09 -13.41
N TRP A 267 -41.36 -2.87 -12.18
CA TRP A 267 -42.24 -2.57 -11.04
C TRP A 267 -43.02 -1.26 -11.25
N LYS A 268 -42.34 -0.20 -11.72
CA LYS A 268 -42.97 1.06 -12.13
C LYS A 268 -44.07 0.84 -13.18
N ASN A 269 -43.77 0.06 -14.23
CA ASN A 269 -44.74 -0.21 -15.31
C ASN A 269 -45.95 -1.00 -14.81
N THR A 270 -45.73 -1.97 -13.93
CA THR A 270 -46.80 -2.73 -13.28
C THR A 270 -47.68 -1.82 -12.42
N LEU A 271 -47.05 -0.94 -11.63
CA LEU A 271 -47.75 0.05 -10.81
C LEU A 271 -48.58 1.01 -11.66
N LYS A 272 -48.03 1.46 -12.80
CA LYS A 272 -48.73 2.30 -13.77
C LYS A 272 -49.96 1.60 -14.33
N HIS A 273 -49.84 0.33 -14.74
CA HIS A 273 -50.96 -0.46 -15.24
C HIS A 273 -52.06 -0.66 -14.20
N VAL A 274 -51.70 -1.00 -12.95
CA VAL A 274 -52.65 -1.15 -11.85
C VAL A 274 -53.40 0.16 -11.58
N THR A 275 -52.68 1.28 -11.55
CA THR A 275 -53.28 2.61 -11.32
C THR A 275 -54.24 3.00 -12.43
N THR A 276 -53.90 2.74 -13.71
CA THR A 276 -54.81 3.01 -14.83
C THR A 276 -56.03 2.10 -14.84
N SER A 277 -55.93 0.88 -14.28
CA SER A 277 -57.06 -0.06 -14.19
C SER A 277 -58.00 0.23 -13.02
N CYS A 278 -57.53 0.91 -11.97
CA CYS A 278 -58.28 1.24 -10.77
C CYS A 278 -58.42 2.76 -10.62
N ASN A 279 -59.52 3.33 -11.12
CA ASN A 279 -59.82 4.77 -11.02
C ASN A 279 -59.96 5.31 -9.58
N GLN A 280 -59.96 4.46 -8.54
CA GLN A 280 -60.11 4.84 -7.13
C GLN A 280 -58.80 5.20 -6.40
N THR A 281 -57.64 5.16 -7.07
CA THR A 281 -56.33 5.45 -6.45
C THR A 281 -55.69 6.73 -7.00
N GLU A 282 -56.36 7.89 -6.86
CA GLU A 282 -55.82 9.20 -7.27
C GLU A 282 -54.50 9.56 -6.57
N ALA A 283 -54.34 9.18 -5.29
CA ALA A 283 -53.11 9.42 -4.52
C ALA A 283 -51.89 8.67 -5.10
N LEU A 284 -52.11 7.48 -5.68
CA LEU A 284 -51.05 6.68 -6.29
C LEU A 284 -50.65 7.26 -7.67
N GLY A 285 -51.62 7.83 -8.39
CA GLY A 285 -51.40 8.51 -9.67
C GLY A 285 -50.43 9.70 -9.58
N LEU A 286 -50.48 10.46 -8.48
CA LEU A 286 -49.59 11.59 -8.22
C LEU A 286 -48.15 11.15 -7.85
N MET A 287 -47.96 9.95 -7.30
CA MET A 287 -46.63 9.42 -6.97
C MET A 287 -45.87 8.86 -8.17
N ILE A 288 -46.55 8.41 -9.22
CA ILE A 288 -45.91 7.84 -10.42
C ILE A 288 -44.90 8.79 -11.10
N PRO A 289 -45.22 10.07 -11.40
CA PRO A 289 -44.25 10.97 -12.03
C PRO A 289 -43.06 11.28 -11.12
N GLN A 290 -43.28 11.36 -9.80
CA GLN A 290 -42.20 11.56 -8.83
C GLN A 290 -41.28 10.34 -8.76
N LEU A 291 -41.85 9.13 -8.83
CA LEU A 291 -41.08 7.89 -8.86
C LEU A 291 -40.29 7.75 -10.18
N GLU A 292 -40.88 8.15 -11.31
CA GLU A 292 -40.19 8.17 -12.60
C GLU A 292 -38.98 9.12 -12.59
N GLU A 293 -39.16 10.33 -12.05
CA GLU A 293 -38.07 11.27 -11.90
C GLU A 293 -36.99 10.76 -10.91
N PHE A 294 -37.40 10.13 -9.81
CA PHE A 294 -36.48 9.51 -8.86
C PHE A 294 -35.64 8.42 -9.52
N ILE A 295 -36.25 7.47 -10.23
CA ILE A 295 -35.53 6.37 -10.91
C ILE A 295 -34.55 6.94 -11.94
N TYR A 296 -34.98 7.94 -12.71
CA TYR A 296 -34.12 8.59 -13.71
C TYR A 296 -32.91 9.29 -13.08
N VAL A 297 -33.12 10.07 -12.01
CA VAL A 297 -32.04 10.75 -11.28
C VAL A 297 -31.14 9.75 -10.58
N ALA A 298 -31.69 8.70 -9.97
CA ALA A 298 -30.95 7.64 -9.30
C ALA A 298 -30.04 6.87 -10.27
N ARG A 299 -30.55 6.47 -11.46
CA ARG A 299 -29.75 5.76 -12.47
C ARG A 299 -28.57 6.61 -12.96
N LYS A 300 -28.80 7.90 -13.23
CA LYS A 300 -27.74 8.83 -13.67
C LYS A 300 -26.72 9.13 -12.58
N SER A 301 -27.18 9.37 -11.35
CA SER A 301 -26.28 9.64 -10.22
C SER A 301 -25.44 8.42 -9.89
N TRP A 302 -26.01 7.21 -9.89
CA TRP A 302 -25.28 5.96 -9.69
C TRP A 302 -24.14 5.81 -10.70
N LEU A 303 -24.42 5.97 -12.00
CA LEU A 303 -23.40 5.87 -13.05
C LEU A 303 -22.29 6.93 -12.89
N ALA A 304 -22.65 8.17 -12.57
CA ALA A 304 -21.67 9.22 -12.31
C ALA A 304 -20.78 8.87 -11.11
N THR A 305 -21.37 8.36 -10.03
CA THR A 305 -20.64 8.03 -8.80
C THR A 305 -19.76 6.79 -8.96
N THR A 306 -20.13 5.82 -9.80
CA THR A 306 -19.27 4.69 -10.16
C THR A 306 -17.96 5.18 -10.79
N VAL A 307 -18.03 6.18 -11.70
CA VAL A 307 -16.85 6.77 -12.33
C VAL A 307 -15.99 7.53 -11.32
N PHE A 308 -16.58 8.40 -10.49
CA PHE A 308 -15.81 9.13 -9.47
C PHE A 308 -15.19 8.19 -8.42
N ALA A 309 -15.93 7.18 -7.94
CA ALA A 309 -15.44 6.24 -6.94
C ALA A 309 -14.32 5.33 -7.49
N SER A 310 -14.39 4.93 -8.76
CA SER A 310 -13.35 4.14 -9.40
C SER A 310 -12.06 4.95 -9.59
N VAL A 311 -12.15 6.19 -10.10
CA VAL A 311 -10.99 7.09 -10.21
C VAL A 311 -10.34 7.34 -8.85
N ASN A 312 -11.16 7.58 -7.82
CA ASN A 312 -10.70 7.78 -6.45
C ASN A 312 -9.97 6.55 -5.90
N SER A 313 -10.52 5.35 -6.13
CA SER A 313 -9.91 4.09 -5.67
C SER A 313 -8.59 3.80 -6.39
N VAL A 314 -8.51 4.04 -7.70
CA VAL A 314 -7.26 3.91 -8.47
C VAL A 314 -6.20 4.90 -7.97
N ALA A 315 -6.59 6.15 -7.70
CA ALA A 315 -5.68 7.15 -7.13
C ALA A 315 -5.13 6.69 -5.77
N TYR A 316 -5.94 6.06 -4.91
CA TYR A 316 -5.46 5.52 -3.63
C TYR A 316 -4.48 4.38 -3.77
N VAL A 317 -4.74 3.47 -4.71
CA VAL A 317 -3.86 2.34 -4.97
C VAL A 317 -2.45 2.82 -5.33
N PHE A 318 -2.31 3.89 -6.14
CA PHE A 318 -1.02 4.53 -6.41
C PHE A 318 -0.48 5.32 -5.22
N HIS A 319 -1.33 6.03 -4.50
CA HIS A 319 -0.94 6.82 -3.33
C HIS A 319 -0.31 5.93 -2.23
N ILE A 320 -0.83 4.72 -2.00
CA ILE A 320 -0.26 3.77 -1.03
C ILE A 320 1.18 3.39 -1.39
N MET A 321 1.54 3.31 -2.68
CA MET A 321 2.93 3.09 -3.09
C MET A 321 3.84 4.25 -2.71
N VAL A 322 3.36 5.48 -2.86
CA VAL A 322 4.10 6.69 -2.46
C VAL A 322 4.31 6.70 -0.95
N CYS A 323 3.26 6.42 -0.18
CA CYS A 323 3.31 6.28 1.27
C CYS A 323 4.29 5.20 1.71
N TYR A 324 4.24 4.01 1.10
CA TYR A 324 5.17 2.92 1.39
C TYR A 324 6.63 3.38 1.23
N ARG A 325 6.97 4.00 0.10
CA ARG A 325 8.33 4.53 -0.13
C ARG A 325 8.73 5.55 0.91
N LYS A 326 7.86 6.53 1.20
CA LYS A 326 8.13 7.61 2.16
C LYS A 326 8.37 7.04 3.56
N HIS A 327 7.53 6.10 4.00
CA HIS A 327 7.67 5.44 5.30
C HIS A 327 8.94 4.59 5.37
N MET A 328 9.25 3.80 4.34
CA MET A 328 10.48 3.00 4.29
C MET A 328 11.74 3.85 4.36
N LYS A 329 11.81 4.96 3.60
CA LYS A 329 12.96 5.88 3.65
C LYS A 329 13.12 6.56 5.01
N ARG A 330 12.02 6.96 5.65
CA ARG A 330 12.04 7.53 7.02
C ARG A 330 12.54 6.50 8.02
N LEU A 331 12.10 5.25 7.87
CA LEU A 331 12.51 4.16 8.75
C LEU A 331 13.99 3.78 8.54
N TRP A 332 14.51 3.80 7.31
CA TRP A 332 15.95 3.66 7.04
C TRP A 332 16.80 4.74 7.70
N LYS A 333 16.29 5.98 7.80
CA LYS A 333 16.93 7.07 8.56
C LYS A 333 16.81 6.92 10.08
N GLY A 334 16.05 5.94 10.58
CA GLY A 334 15.76 5.79 12.00
C GLY A 334 14.75 6.80 12.55
N GLN A 335 14.10 7.60 11.69
CA GLN A 335 13.09 8.57 12.09
C GLN A 335 11.76 7.87 12.34
N LYS A 336 11.44 7.64 13.62
CA LYS A 336 10.20 6.97 14.00
C LYS A 336 9.05 7.91 14.40
N GLY A 337 9.28 9.22 14.47
CA GLY A 337 8.27 10.19 14.94
C GLY A 337 6.98 10.30 14.11
N PHE A 338 6.93 9.69 12.92
CA PHE A 338 5.68 9.57 12.16
C PHE A 338 4.77 8.44 12.69
N LEU A 339 5.29 7.59 13.56
CA LEU A 339 4.59 6.48 14.17
C LEU A 339 4.20 6.82 15.61
N PRO A 340 3.08 6.29 16.10
CA PRO A 340 2.73 6.41 17.50
C PRO A 340 3.74 5.70 18.38
N GLU A 341 3.99 6.23 19.58
CA GLU A 341 5.07 5.76 20.44
C GLU A 341 4.98 4.27 20.79
N ARG A 342 3.75 3.77 20.94
CA ARG A 342 3.45 2.36 21.25
C ARG A 342 3.86 1.39 20.13
N PHE A 343 4.02 1.88 18.90
CA PHE A 343 4.44 1.08 17.74
C PHE A 343 5.94 1.16 17.45
N HIS A 344 6.73 1.88 18.25
CA HIS A 344 8.19 1.99 18.02
C HIS A 344 8.96 0.67 18.15
N LYS A 345 8.40 -0.30 18.87
CA LYS A 345 8.94 -1.65 19.10
C LYS A 345 7.82 -2.70 18.93
N PRO A 346 7.45 -3.04 17.68
CA PRO A 346 6.45 -4.08 17.46
C PRO A 346 6.98 -5.46 17.90
N ARG A 347 6.08 -6.37 18.28
CA ARG A 347 6.43 -7.78 18.54
C ARG A 347 6.88 -8.44 17.24
N SER A 348 8.03 -9.13 17.25
CA SER A 348 8.64 -9.75 16.07
C SER A 348 7.69 -10.73 15.35
N ALA A 349 7.05 -11.63 16.09
CA ALA A 349 6.11 -12.60 15.53
C ALA A 349 4.91 -11.94 14.84
N VAL A 350 4.38 -10.85 15.43
CA VAL A 350 3.28 -10.08 14.84
C VAL A 350 3.75 -9.40 13.55
N SER A 351 4.95 -8.82 13.54
CA SER A 351 5.54 -8.16 12.37
C SER A 351 5.68 -9.11 11.17
N VAL A 352 6.18 -10.34 11.41
CA VAL A 352 6.34 -11.36 10.38
C VAL A 352 4.97 -11.88 9.91
N ALA A 353 4.03 -12.13 10.82
CA ALA A 353 2.66 -12.51 10.45
C ALA A 353 1.97 -11.41 9.62
N SER A 354 2.23 -10.14 9.93
CA SER A 354 1.70 -8.99 9.19
C SER A 354 2.21 -8.92 7.74
N ILE A 355 3.45 -9.34 7.46
CA ILE A 355 3.94 -9.48 6.07
C ILE A 355 3.03 -10.41 5.26
N ALA A 356 2.67 -11.58 5.83
CA ALA A 356 1.86 -12.56 5.13
C ALA A 356 0.40 -12.10 4.95
N ARG A 357 -0.16 -11.40 5.95
CA ARG A 357 -1.55 -10.92 5.93
C ARG A 357 -1.77 -9.69 5.07
N TYR A 358 -0.77 -8.80 4.98
CA TYR A 358 -0.90 -7.50 4.34
C TYR A 358 -1.50 -7.60 2.94
N SER A 359 -0.99 -8.49 2.09
CA SER A 359 -1.40 -8.56 0.69
C SER A 359 -2.90 -8.82 0.54
N GLY A 360 -3.42 -9.80 1.27
CA GLY A 360 -4.85 -10.15 1.22
C GLY A 360 -5.72 -9.06 1.83
N TRP A 361 -5.30 -8.48 2.96
CA TRP A 361 -6.05 -7.42 3.62
C TRP A 361 -6.10 -6.17 2.74
N GLN A 362 -4.96 -5.72 2.19
CA GLN A 362 -4.91 -4.57 1.28
C GLN A 362 -5.91 -4.71 0.13
N ILE A 363 -5.96 -5.88 -0.51
CA ILE A 363 -6.92 -6.13 -1.58
C ILE A 363 -8.35 -6.05 -1.03
N ALA A 364 -8.66 -6.75 0.06
CA ALA A 364 -10.00 -6.75 0.65
C ALA A 364 -10.48 -5.34 1.05
N PHE A 365 -9.64 -4.55 1.72
CA PHE A 365 -9.97 -3.17 2.11
C PHE A 365 -10.15 -2.26 0.89
N THR A 366 -9.40 -2.44 -0.20
CA THR A 366 -9.63 -1.65 -1.43
C THR A 366 -10.96 -1.98 -2.10
N LEU A 367 -11.35 -3.27 -2.16
CA LEU A 367 -12.62 -3.69 -2.78
C LEU A 367 -13.83 -3.28 -1.94
N TRP A 368 -13.79 -3.52 -0.62
CA TRP A 368 -14.85 -3.08 0.29
C TRP A 368 -14.90 -1.56 0.42
N GLY A 369 -13.74 -0.92 0.49
CA GLY A 369 -13.63 0.53 0.52
C GLY A 369 -14.24 1.18 -0.72
N TYR A 370 -14.05 0.60 -1.90
CA TYR A 370 -14.72 1.05 -3.13
C TYR A 370 -16.25 1.02 -2.99
N LEU A 371 -16.83 -0.10 -2.53
CA LEU A 371 -18.29 -0.22 -2.36
C LEU A 371 -18.85 0.81 -1.37
N ILE A 372 -18.19 0.99 -0.23
CA ILE A 372 -18.63 1.92 0.81
C ILE A 372 -18.53 3.36 0.31
N VAL A 373 -17.39 3.76 -0.26
CA VAL A 373 -17.18 5.10 -0.81
C VAL A 373 -18.14 5.37 -1.97
N HIS A 374 -18.40 4.37 -2.82
CA HIS A 374 -19.36 4.48 -3.91
C HIS A 374 -20.77 4.79 -3.37
N PHE A 375 -21.24 4.03 -2.38
CA PHE A 375 -22.55 4.25 -1.78
C PHE A 375 -22.69 5.62 -1.12
N ILE A 376 -21.64 6.10 -0.42
CA ILE A 376 -21.65 7.44 0.17
C ILE A 376 -21.66 8.53 -0.92
N HIS A 377 -20.85 8.39 -1.96
CA HIS A 377 -20.87 9.32 -3.10
C HIS A 377 -22.25 9.34 -3.77
N PHE A 378 -22.91 8.18 -3.88
CA PHE A 378 -24.28 8.09 -4.40
C PHE A 378 -25.28 8.86 -3.52
N LEU A 379 -25.25 8.69 -2.20
CA LEU A 379 -26.12 9.46 -1.29
C LEU A 379 -25.86 10.97 -1.42
N PHE A 380 -24.60 11.38 -1.52
CA PHE A 380 -24.25 12.79 -1.69
C PHE A 380 -24.69 13.34 -3.05
N ALA A 381 -24.54 12.55 -4.13
CA ALA A 381 -24.99 12.92 -5.46
C ALA A 381 -26.52 13.04 -5.54
N LEU A 382 -27.25 12.14 -4.86
CA LEU A 382 -28.71 12.21 -4.76
C LEU A 382 -29.14 13.45 -3.97
N LEU A 383 -28.53 13.72 -2.81
CA LEU A 383 -28.77 14.93 -2.04
C LEU A 383 -28.51 16.20 -2.87
N PHE A 384 -27.39 16.25 -3.60
CA PHE A 384 -27.05 17.35 -4.50
C PHE A 384 -28.09 17.52 -5.63
N ALA A 385 -28.54 16.41 -6.23
CA ALA A 385 -29.54 16.45 -7.29
C ALA A 385 -30.90 16.96 -6.80
N TYR A 386 -31.35 16.54 -5.62
CA TYR A 386 -32.62 16.97 -5.04
C TYR A 386 -32.58 18.40 -4.47
N LEU A 387 -31.49 18.80 -3.83
CA LEU A 387 -31.38 20.13 -3.24
C LEU A 387 -31.13 21.22 -4.28
N LEU A 388 -30.38 20.94 -5.35
CA LEU A 388 -29.94 21.95 -6.31
C LEU A 388 -30.48 21.72 -7.72
N VAL A 389 -30.29 20.52 -8.30
CA VAL A 389 -30.56 20.30 -9.73
C VAL A 389 -32.06 20.29 -10.05
N LEU A 390 -32.86 19.59 -9.25
CA LEU A 390 -34.31 19.45 -9.48
C LEU A 390 -35.07 20.78 -9.33
N PRO A 391 -34.85 21.60 -8.29
CA PRO A 391 -35.51 22.90 -8.18
C PRO A 391 -35.15 23.85 -9.32
N ILE A 392 -33.91 23.79 -9.83
CA ILE A 392 -33.47 24.56 -10.99
C ILE A 392 -34.23 24.14 -12.25
N LYS A 393 -34.35 22.82 -12.50
CA LYS A 393 -35.05 22.28 -13.67
C LYS A 393 -36.56 22.59 -13.65
N HIS A 394 -37.19 22.58 -12.48
CA HIS A 394 -38.62 22.88 -12.32
C HIS A 394 -38.94 24.38 -12.26
N GLY A 395 -37.94 25.27 -12.31
CA GLY A 395 -38.15 26.71 -12.22
C GLY A 395 -38.44 27.24 -10.81
N ASN A 396 -38.38 26.39 -9.78
CA ASN A 396 -38.60 26.75 -8.36
C ASN A 396 -37.32 27.26 -7.67
N VAL A 397 -36.48 27.99 -8.40
CA VAL A 397 -35.16 28.46 -7.92
C VAL A 397 -35.30 29.42 -6.74
N LEU A 398 -36.31 30.29 -6.74
CA LEU A 398 -36.50 31.28 -5.67
C LEU A 398 -36.84 30.63 -4.33
N ASN A 399 -37.68 29.59 -4.32
CA ASN A 399 -38.02 28.87 -3.10
C ASN A 399 -36.83 28.07 -2.56
N MET A 400 -36.04 27.47 -3.46
CA MET A 400 -34.78 26.81 -3.11
C MET A 400 -33.78 27.81 -2.52
N LEU A 401 -33.57 28.96 -3.17
CA LEU A 401 -32.63 29.99 -2.73
C LEU A 401 -33.05 30.61 -1.39
N SER A 402 -34.36 30.79 -1.18
CA SER A 402 -34.89 31.25 0.11
C SER A 402 -34.63 30.22 1.21
N SER A 403 -34.96 28.95 0.98
CA SER A 403 -34.76 27.87 1.96
C SER A 403 -33.27 27.66 2.29
N LEU A 404 -32.42 27.61 1.26
CA LEU A 404 -30.97 27.43 1.41
C LEU A 404 -30.32 28.70 2.00
N GLY A 405 -30.83 29.88 1.65
CA GLY A 405 -30.42 31.16 2.20
C GLY A 405 -30.71 31.28 3.69
N ILE A 406 -31.86 30.80 4.17
CA ILE A 406 -32.18 30.76 5.61
C ILE A 406 -31.19 29.84 6.34
N ILE A 407 -30.92 28.65 5.82
CA ILE A 407 -29.95 27.72 6.42
C ILE A 407 -28.55 28.35 6.44
N LEU A 408 -28.09 28.92 5.33
CA LEU A 408 -26.77 29.55 5.25
C LEU A 408 -26.66 30.78 6.17
N LEU A 409 -27.73 31.57 6.28
CA LEU A 409 -27.80 32.72 7.19
C LEU A 409 -27.72 32.28 8.65
N THR A 410 -28.42 31.21 9.05
CA THR A 410 -28.36 30.70 10.42
C THR A 410 -26.94 30.22 10.78
N ILE A 411 -26.28 29.46 9.88
CA ILE A 411 -24.88 29.03 10.06
C ILE A 411 -23.94 30.25 10.10
N GLY A 412 -24.16 31.23 9.20
CA GLY A 412 -23.39 32.47 9.13
C GLY A 412 -23.49 33.30 10.41
N LEU A 413 -24.69 33.47 10.96
CA LEU A 413 -24.93 34.18 12.21
C LEU A 413 -24.23 33.51 13.40
N VAL A 414 -24.38 32.18 13.51
CA VAL A 414 -23.72 31.34 14.53
C VAL A 414 -22.20 31.49 14.44
N THR A 415 -21.62 31.43 13.24
CA THR A 415 -20.18 31.59 13.01
C THR A 415 -19.70 33.01 13.30
N ALA A 416 -20.45 34.02 12.88
CA ALA A 416 -20.14 35.43 13.12
C ALA A 416 -20.13 35.75 14.62
N LEU A 417 -21.04 35.16 15.40
CA LEU A 417 -21.06 35.32 16.86
C LEU A 417 -19.83 34.69 17.54
N ILE A 418 -19.33 33.53 17.07
CA ILE A 418 -18.06 32.97 17.56
C ILE A 418 -16.89 33.92 17.25
N ILE A 419 -16.82 34.42 16.01
CA ILE A 419 -15.75 35.33 15.59
C ILE A 419 -15.80 36.61 16.44
N LEU A 420 -17.00 37.17 16.66
CA LEU A 420 -17.20 38.35 17.49
C LEU A 420 -16.69 38.13 18.92
N GLN A 421 -17.02 36.98 19.54
CA GLN A 421 -16.51 36.65 20.87
C GLN A 421 -14.96 36.62 20.91
N ILE A 422 -14.33 35.99 19.91
CA ILE A 422 -12.86 35.94 19.81
C ILE A 422 -12.27 37.34 19.67
N VAL A 423 -12.85 38.18 18.81
CA VAL A 423 -12.40 39.56 18.59
C VAL A 423 -12.52 40.41 19.86
N VAL A 424 -13.66 40.34 20.56
CA VAL A 424 -13.86 41.06 21.82
C VAL A 424 -12.82 40.63 22.87
N VAL A 425 -12.52 39.33 22.94
CA VAL A 425 -11.48 38.80 23.84
C VAL A 425 -10.09 39.32 23.48
N GLN A 426 -9.72 39.31 22.21
CA GLN A 426 -8.42 39.81 21.74
C GLN A 426 -8.24 41.32 21.93
N VAL A 427 -9.30 42.11 21.74
CA VAL A 427 -9.23 43.58 21.82
C VAL A 427 -9.34 44.08 23.26
N PHE A 428 -10.32 43.58 24.03
CA PHE A 428 -10.65 44.14 25.34
C PHE A 428 -10.08 43.38 26.55
N PHE A 429 -9.88 42.06 26.44
CA PHE A 429 -9.53 41.25 27.61
C PHE A 429 -8.05 40.83 27.66
N LEU A 430 -7.40 40.59 26.52
CA LEU A 430 -5.97 40.25 26.47
C LEU A 430 -5.06 41.45 26.72
N GLN A 431 -3.96 41.22 27.43
CA GLN A 431 -2.87 42.19 27.56
C GLN A 431 -2.22 42.48 26.21
N ASP A 432 -1.68 43.68 26.08
CA ASP A 432 -0.93 44.08 24.90
C ASP A 432 0.39 43.29 24.79
N LYS A 433 0.95 43.28 23.58
CA LYS A 433 2.15 42.51 23.28
C LYS A 433 3.31 42.96 24.18
N MET A 434 3.98 42.02 24.84
CA MET A 434 5.17 42.31 25.66
C MET A 434 6.37 42.77 24.82
N SER A 435 6.46 42.29 23.56
CA SER A 435 7.46 42.73 22.57
C SER A 435 6.80 42.96 21.21
N PRO A 436 7.19 43.99 20.43
CA PRO A 436 6.71 44.20 19.06
C PRO A 436 7.11 43.06 18.09
N THR A 437 8.04 42.18 18.48
CA THR A 437 8.47 41.02 17.68
C THR A 437 7.56 39.79 17.83
N ASP A 438 6.67 39.77 18.82
CA ASP A 438 5.79 38.62 19.06
C ASP A 438 4.56 38.64 18.14
N LYS A 439 4.28 37.49 17.50
CA LYS A 439 3.15 37.36 16.57
C LYS A 439 1.80 37.51 17.28
N GLU A 440 1.67 36.94 18.47
CA GLU A 440 0.43 36.85 19.23
C GLU A 440 0.47 37.65 20.54
N LYS A 441 -0.69 38.10 21.02
CA LYS A 441 -0.81 38.73 22.34
C LYS A 441 -0.58 37.67 23.44
N PRO A 442 0.04 38.00 24.58
CA PRO A 442 0.21 37.07 25.68
C PRO A 442 -1.15 36.65 26.27
N LEU A 443 -1.22 35.43 26.82
CA LEU A 443 -2.41 34.84 27.45
C LEU A 443 -2.87 35.52 28.76
N ALA A 444 -2.24 36.63 29.15
CA ALA A 444 -2.54 37.34 30.38
C ALA A 444 -3.71 38.32 30.20
N LEU A 445 -4.57 38.44 31.21
CA LEU A 445 -5.80 39.23 31.16
C LEU A 445 -5.60 40.61 31.82
N ASN A 446 -6.03 41.69 31.15
CA ASN A 446 -5.90 43.06 31.66
C ASN A 446 -7.15 43.52 32.45
N ASN A 447 -8.35 43.05 32.09
CA ASN A 447 -9.62 43.39 32.77
C ASN A 447 -10.38 42.15 33.27
N ARG A 448 -9.87 41.56 34.35
CA ARG A 448 -10.36 40.28 34.89
C ARG A 448 -11.82 40.34 35.37
N ARG A 449 -12.28 41.44 35.98
CA ARG A 449 -13.66 41.58 36.47
C ARG A 449 -14.68 41.64 35.34
N ALA A 450 -14.42 42.44 34.30
CA ALA A 450 -15.30 42.50 33.14
C ALA A 450 -15.31 41.18 32.35
N PHE A 451 -14.18 40.46 32.30
CA PHE A 451 -14.13 39.12 31.72
C PHE A 451 -15.02 38.13 32.48
N HIS A 452 -15.08 38.20 33.81
CA HIS A 452 -16.00 37.37 34.60
C HIS A 452 -17.47 37.66 34.28
N CYS A 453 -17.88 38.93 34.15
CA CYS A 453 -19.25 39.28 33.73
C CYS A 453 -19.54 38.84 32.29
N PHE A 454 -18.61 39.08 31.36
CA PHE A 454 -18.71 38.64 29.97
C PHE A 454 -18.89 37.12 29.86
N ASN A 455 -18.05 36.35 30.57
CA ASN A 455 -18.14 34.89 30.59
C ASN A 455 -19.46 34.41 31.19
N TYR A 456 -19.98 35.07 32.23
CA TYR A 456 -21.27 34.71 32.84
C TYR A 456 -22.43 34.82 31.84
N PHE A 457 -22.54 35.94 31.10
CA PHE A 457 -23.62 36.12 30.12
C PHE A 457 -23.48 35.18 28.91
N PHE A 458 -22.26 34.97 28.41
CA PHE A 458 -22.02 34.08 27.28
C PHE A 458 -22.03 32.59 27.64
N PHE A 459 -22.02 32.23 28.92
CA PHE A 459 -22.03 30.84 29.37
C PHE A 459 -23.19 30.04 28.77
N PHE A 460 -24.43 30.55 28.88
CA PHE A 460 -25.62 29.86 28.36
C PHE A 460 -25.61 29.74 26.84
N TYR A 461 -25.17 30.79 26.14
CA TYR A 461 -25.01 30.77 24.69
C TYR A 461 -23.97 29.72 24.25
N ASN A 462 -22.84 29.63 24.96
CA ASN A 462 -21.78 28.66 24.67
C ASN A 462 -22.23 27.21 24.88
N VAL A 463 -23.19 26.94 25.77
CA VAL A 463 -23.80 25.60 25.91
C VAL A 463 -24.56 25.21 24.65
N VAL A 464 -25.42 26.09 24.13
CA VAL A 464 -26.18 25.83 22.89
C VAL A 464 -25.24 25.64 21.71
N MET A 465 -24.22 26.50 21.60
CA MET A 465 -23.17 26.38 20.58
C MET A 465 -22.39 25.08 20.68
N GLY A 466 -22.10 24.62 21.90
CA GLY A 466 -21.41 23.37 22.16
C GLY A 466 -22.19 22.15 21.65
N ILE A 467 -23.52 22.15 21.78
CA ILE A 467 -24.38 21.08 21.22
C ILE A 467 -24.27 21.05 19.68
N SER A 468 -24.35 22.21 19.03
CA SER A 468 -24.21 22.31 17.57
C SER A 468 -22.83 21.83 17.08
N ILE A 469 -21.75 22.24 17.75
CA ILE A 469 -20.39 21.79 17.42
C ILE A 469 -20.23 20.28 17.66
N CYS A 470 -20.91 19.71 18.66
CA CYS A 470 -20.90 18.26 18.90
C CYS A 470 -21.55 17.48 17.74
N ILE A 471 -22.68 17.95 17.22
CA ILE A 471 -23.33 17.35 16.04
C ILE A 471 -22.42 17.44 14.82
N VAL A 472 -21.83 18.62 14.58
CA VAL A 472 -20.88 18.85 13.49
C VAL A 472 -19.65 17.94 13.62
N ARG A 473 -19.11 17.76 14.84
CA ARG A 473 -18.02 16.82 15.12
C ARG A 473 -18.37 15.39 14.74
N LEU A 474 -19.58 14.94 15.07
CA LEU A 474 -20.05 13.59 14.72
C LEU A 474 -20.14 13.42 13.19
N MET A 475 -20.72 14.40 12.50
CA MET A 475 -20.84 14.37 11.03
C MET A 475 -19.48 14.35 10.34
N PHE A 476 -18.55 15.23 10.71
CA PHE A 476 -17.20 15.22 10.14
C PHE A 476 -16.45 13.91 10.44
N SER A 477 -16.66 13.30 11.62
CA SER A 477 -16.05 12.02 11.96
C SER A 477 -16.56 10.88 11.06
N ILE A 478 -17.85 10.86 10.73
CA ILE A 478 -18.44 9.86 9.81
C ILE A 478 -17.92 10.05 8.39
N ILE A 479 -17.88 11.29 7.90
CA ILE A 479 -17.40 11.61 6.55
C ILE A 479 -15.92 11.26 6.40
N ALA A 480 -15.08 11.75 7.33
CA ALA A 480 -13.65 11.47 7.31
C ALA A 480 -13.35 9.98 7.52
N GLY A 481 -14.09 9.33 8.42
CA GLY A 481 -14.00 7.89 8.66
C GLY A 481 -14.24 7.10 7.39
N THR A 482 -15.37 7.32 6.71
CA THR A 482 -15.72 6.62 5.47
C THR A 482 -14.72 6.84 4.36
N TRP A 483 -14.26 8.08 4.17
CA TRP A 483 -13.23 8.39 3.17
C TRP A 483 -11.94 7.57 3.43
N LEU A 484 -11.55 7.44 4.70
CA LEU A 484 -10.34 6.71 5.10
C LEU A 484 -10.52 5.19 5.18
N VAL A 485 -11.73 4.62 5.08
CA VAL A 485 -11.98 3.17 5.20
C VAL A 485 -11.16 2.33 4.20
N SER A 486 -10.98 2.82 2.98
CA SER A 486 -10.22 2.11 1.93
C SER A 486 -8.70 2.06 2.21
N ARG A 487 -8.21 2.87 3.15
CA ARG A 487 -6.79 3.09 3.41
C ARG A 487 -6.32 2.37 4.67
N ILE A 488 -5.33 1.49 4.49
CA ILE A 488 -4.66 0.78 5.60
C ILE A 488 -3.45 1.57 6.14
N ASP A 489 -2.92 2.53 5.36
CA ASP A 489 -1.72 3.29 5.73
C ASP A 489 -1.97 4.29 6.86
N ARG A 490 -3.24 4.61 7.14
CA ARG A 490 -3.70 5.47 8.22
C ARG A 490 -4.70 4.73 9.08
N THR A 491 -4.72 5.08 10.35
CA THR A 491 -5.73 4.57 11.27
C THR A 491 -6.97 5.46 11.26
N ILE A 492 -8.13 4.81 11.34
CA ILE A 492 -9.43 5.47 11.52
C ILE A 492 -9.64 5.82 13.01
N MET A 493 -8.90 5.15 13.91
CA MET A 493 -9.04 5.29 15.35
C MET A 493 -8.32 6.52 15.89
N GLN A 494 -8.79 7.02 17.03
CA GLN A 494 -8.15 8.13 17.73
C GLN A 494 -6.76 7.73 18.27
N ARG A 495 -5.86 8.72 18.38
CA ARG A 495 -4.51 8.53 18.93
C ARG A 495 -4.61 7.88 20.32
N GLY A 496 -3.95 6.72 20.49
CA GLY A 496 -4.04 5.90 21.69
C GLY A 496 -4.84 4.60 21.54
N TYR A 497 -5.86 4.58 20.67
CA TYR A 497 -6.70 3.40 20.34
C TYR A 497 -6.31 2.71 19.03
N GLU A 498 -5.24 3.16 18.38
CA GLU A 498 -4.74 2.70 17.08
C GLU A 498 -4.40 1.20 17.04
N LYS A 499 -4.22 0.54 18.20
CA LYS A 499 -4.04 -0.91 18.29
C LYS A 499 -5.31 -1.70 17.96
N MET A 500 -6.49 -1.10 18.17
CA MET A 500 -7.76 -1.74 17.81
C MET A 500 -7.95 -1.82 16.29
N ASP A 501 -7.25 -0.94 15.55
CA ASP A 501 -7.20 -0.98 14.11
C ASP A 501 -6.22 -2.07 13.64
N ALA A 502 -6.77 -3.25 13.39
CA ALA A 502 -6.00 -4.39 12.90
C ALA A 502 -5.35 -4.10 11.55
N GLY A 503 -6.04 -3.35 10.67
CA GLY A 503 -5.53 -2.96 9.36
C GLY A 503 -4.24 -2.16 9.51
N TYR A 504 -4.32 -1.04 10.22
CA TYR A 504 -3.16 -0.18 10.47
C TYR A 504 -2.03 -0.94 11.20
N SER A 505 -2.35 -1.76 12.21
CA SER A 505 -1.34 -2.58 12.89
C SER A 505 -0.64 -3.58 11.94
N THR A 506 -1.34 -4.06 10.91
CA THR A 506 -0.77 -4.95 9.89
C THR A 506 0.15 -4.19 8.94
N TRP A 507 -0.24 -2.99 8.51
CA TRP A 507 0.64 -2.11 7.74
C TRP A 507 1.94 -1.79 8.49
N ILE A 508 1.84 -1.41 9.77
CA ILE A 508 3.01 -1.13 10.62
C ILE A 508 3.89 -2.37 10.80
N GLY A 509 3.29 -3.52 11.11
CA GLY A 509 4.02 -4.79 11.22
C GLY A 509 4.78 -5.15 9.94
N MET A 510 4.15 -4.93 8.78
CA MET A 510 4.78 -5.18 7.48
C MET A 510 6.00 -4.28 7.26
N ILE A 511 5.85 -2.95 7.37
CA ILE A 511 6.96 -2.02 7.09
C ILE A 511 8.16 -2.23 8.03
N PHE A 512 7.91 -2.60 9.29
CA PHE A 512 8.98 -2.91 10.22
C PHE A 512 9.72 -4.17 9.83
N ALA A 513 9.01 -5.24 9.49
CA ALA A 513 9.65 -6.48 9.11
C ALA A 513 10.41 -6.33 7.77
N ASP A 514 9.86 -5.60 6.79
CA ASP A 514 10.58 -5.25 5.56
C ASP A 514 11.83 -4.40 5.87
N HIS A 515 11.75 -3.46 6.81
CA HIS A 515 12.91 -2.66 7.22
C HIS A 515 14.01 -3.50 7.87
N TYR A 516 13.65 -4.44 8.74
CA TYR A 516 14.63 -5.30 9.41
C TYR A 516 15.33 -6.24 8.44
N HIS A 517 14.63 -6.78 7.43
CA HIS A 517 15.22 -7.70 6.46
C HIS A 517 15.93 -6.99 5.29
N ASN A 518 15.43 -5.84 4.84
CA ASN A 518 15.89 -5.16 3.62
C ASN A 518 16.55 -3.81 3.87
N ASN A 519 17.13 -3.57 5.05
CA ASN A 519 17.88 -2.34 5.27
C ASN A 519 19.11 -2.33 4.33
N PRO A 520 19.20 -1.37 3.37
CA PRO A 520 20.24 -1.39 2.35
C PRO A 520 21.64 -1.26 2.93
N VAL A 521 21.80 -0.57 4.07
CA VAL A 521 23.10 -0.41 4.74
C VAL A 521 23.54 -1.73 5.37
N MET A 522 22.63 -2.41 6.06
CA MET A 522 22.92 -3.69 6.73
C MET A 522 23.22 -4.79 5.71
N VAL A 523 22.41 -4.89 4.65
CA VAL A 523 22.58 -5.91 3.61
C VAL A 523 23.90 -5.69 2.86
N CYS A 524 24.20 -4.46 2.44
CA CYS A 524 25.48 -4.12 1.81
C CYS A 524 26.68 -4.39 2.73
N PHE A 525 26.57 -4.09 4.03
CA PHE A 525 27.62 -4.41 5.00
C PHE A 525 27.86 -5.92 5.10
N CYS A 526 26.81 -6.73 5.18
CA CYS A 526 26.94 -8.19 5.23
C CYS A 526 27.56 -8.74 3.93
N GLN A 527 27.15 -8.21 2.78
CA GLN A 527 27.72 -8.58 1.48
C GLN A 527 29.22 -8.27 1.42
N LEU A 528 29.63 -7.07 1.84
CA LEU A 528 31.04 -6.70 1.91
C LEU A 528 31.83 -7.63 2.84
N LEU A 529 31.24 -8.11 3.94
CA LEU A 529 31.90 -9.09 4.81
C LEU A 529 32.04 -10.45 4.11
N VAL A 530 30.98 -10.93 3.49
CA VAL A 530 30.96 -12.24 2.80
C VAL A 530 31.92 -12.24 1.61
N SER A 531 31.88 -11.22 0.75
CA SER A 531 32.78 -11.12 -0.41
C SER A 531 34.25 -11.07 0.02
N ASN A 532 34.58 -10.26 1.03
CA ASN A 532 35.94 -10.21 1.58
C ASN A 532 36.38 -11.54 2.20
N THR A 533 35.48 -12.29 2.85
CA THR A 533 35.84 -13.62 3.37
C THR A 533 36.08 -14.64 2.27
N LEU A 534 35.29 -14.61 1.19
CA LEU A 534 35.46 -15.48 0.03
C LEU A 534 36.74 -15.15 -0.74
N GLU A 535 37.01 -13.86 -1.00
CA GLU A 535 38.26 -13.39 -1.60
C GLU A 535 39.47 -13.76 -0.75
N ARG A 536 39.35 -13.69 0.58
CA ARG A 536 40.44 -14.09 1.48
C ARG A 536 40.65 -15.60 1.44
N GLN A 537 39.60 -16.42 1.35
CA GLN A 537 39.74 -17.88 1.22
C GLN A 537 40.36 -18.27 -0.13
N SER A 538 39.94 -17.66 -1.24
CA SER A 538 40.55 -17.88 -2.56
C SER A 538 42.00 -17.41 -2.57
N ALA A 539 42.29 -16.20 -2.09
CA ALA A 539 43.65 -15.68 -1.98
C ALA A 539 44.53 -16.55 -1.07
N THR A 540 44.02 -17.11 0.03
CA THR A 540 44.79 -18.02 0.91
C THR A 540 45.15 -19.33 0.19
N THR A 541 44.27 -19.80 -0.70
CA THR A 541 44.54 -20.99 -1.55
C THR A 541 45.69 -20.71 -2.52
N TYR A 542 45.70 -19.53 -3.17
CA TYR A 542 46.79 -19.09 -4.05
C TYR A 542 48.07 -18.67 -3.29
N LEU A 543 47.95 -18.14 -2.06
CA LEU A 543 49.07 -17.67 -1.23
C LEU A 543 49.78 -18.80 -0.49
N SER A 544 49.22 -20.02 -0.42
CA SER A 544 49.98 -21.20 0.03
C SER A 544 51.25 -21.46 -0.80
N PHE A 545 51.36 -20.82 -1.99
CA PHE A 545 52.53 -20.83 -2.85
C PHE A 545 53.50 -19.64 -2.68
N SER A 546 53.25 -18.64 -1.82
CA SER A 546 54.17 -17.49 -1.65
C SER A 546 54.34 -17.00 -0.20
N ASN A 547 55.58 -17.00 0.27
CA ASN A 547 56.01 -16.63 1.63
C ASN A 547 56.07 -15.09 1.84
N ALA A 548 54.94 -14.39 1.82
CA ALA A 548 54.89 -12.92 2.05
C ALA A 548 53.79 -12.52 3.05
N THR A 549 53.81 -13.05 4.27
CA THR A 549 52.63 -13.01 5.16
C THR A 549 52.67 -11.97 6.30
N SER A 550 53.84 -11.51 6.76
CA SER A 550 53.93 -10.67 7.99
C SER A 550 53.84 -9.16 7.75
N ALA A 551 54.52 -8.63 6.72
CA ALA A 551 54.60 -7.18 6.46
C ALA A 551 53.28 -6.59 5.91
N ALA A 552 52.55 -7.34 5.06
CA ALA A 552 51.28 -6.90 4.49
C ALA A 552 50.18 -6.74 5.56
N HIS A 553 50.17 -7.59 6.59
CA HIS A 553 49.22 -7.51 7.70
C HIS A 553 49.50 -6.35 8.66
N ALA A 554 50.77 -6.00 8.90
CA ALA A 554 51.13 -4.84 9.72
C ALA A 554 50.76 -3.51 9.04
N ASN A 555 51.02 -3.37 7.73
CA ASN A 555 50.61 -2.21 6.93
C ASN A 555 49.09 -2.03 6.87
N SER A 556 48.34 -3.14 6.79
CA SER A 556 46.87 -3.14 6.87
C SER A 556 46.36 -2.58 8.20
N ARG A 557 47.00 -2.95 9.33
CA ARG A 557 46.60 -2.48 10.66
C ARG A 557 46.90 -0.99 10.87
N ALA A 558 48.06 -0.51 10.42
CA ALA A 558 48.40 0.91 10.46
C ALA A 558 47.41 1.74 9.62
N ARG A 559 47.11 1.31 8.39
CA ARG A 559 46.13 1.99 7.51
C ARG A 559 44.74 2.07 8.15
N ARG A 560 44.27 1.00 8.80
CA ARG A 560 42.99 0.99 9.55
C ARG A 560 42.98 1.97 10.72
N ARG A 561 44.11 2.12 11.44
CA ARG A 561 44.23 3.09 12.54
C ARG A 561 44.18 4.53 12.03
N TRP A 562 44.85 4.81 10.91
CA TRP A 562 44.82 6.11 10.26
C TRP A 562 43.43 6.48 9.72
N THR A 563 42.73 5.55 9.06
CA THR A 563 41.35 5.80 8.58
C THR A 563 40.38 6.01 9.75
N LEU A 564 40.52 5.24 10.83
CA LEU A 564 39.72 5.45 12.05
C LEU A 564 39.94 6.85 12.64
N LEU A 565 41.20 7.28 12.76
CA LEU A 565 41.53 8.61 13.27
C LEU A 565 40.95 9.71 12.37
N TYR A 566 41.07 9.56 11.05
CA TYR A 566 40.48 10.47 10.07
C TYR A 566 38.96 10.58 10.22
N THR A 567 38.25 9.46 10.36
CA THR A 567 36.79 9.46 10.56
C THR A 567 36.37 10.15 11.85
N LEU A 568 37.10 9.92 12.95
CA LEU A 568 36.82 10.53 14.25
C LEU A 568 37.12 12.04 14.26
N GLN A 569 38.18 12.47 13.57
CA GLN A 569 38.50 13.89 13.41
C GLN A 569 37.42 14.63 12.62
N LYS A 570 36.85 13.99 11.59
CA LYS A 570 35.75 14.57 10.80
C LYS A 570 34.38 14.48 11.49
N ASN A 571 34.22 13.61 12.49
CA ASN A 571 32.96 13.39 13.20
C ASN A 571 33.20 13.35 14.73
N PRO A 572 33.46 14.50 15.36
CA PRO A 572 33.90 14.56 16.77
C PRO A 572 32.87 14.00 17.76
N HIS A 573 31.56 14.11 17.46
CA HIS A 573 30.50 13.55 18.32
C HIS A 573 30.59 12.02 18.49
N LEU A 574 31.12 11.30 17.49
CA LEU A 574 31.29 9.84 17.58
C LEU A 574 32.38 9.42 18.58
N ILE A 575 33.28 10.35 18.96
CA ILE A 575 34.33 10.08 19.95
C ILE A 575 33.71 9.76 21.31
N LEU A 576 32.64 10.48 21.68
CA LEU A 576 31.91 10.29 22.93
C LEU A 576 31.25 8.91 22.98
N PHE A 577 30.48 8.57 21.94
CA PHE A 577 29.79 7.27 21.85
C PHE A 577 30.77 6.10 21.85
N ARG A 578 31.90 6.22 21.15
CA ARG A 578 32.93 5.17 21.12
C ARG A 578 33.55 4.94 22.49
N LYS A 579 33.87 6.00 23.24
CA LYS A 579 34.51 5.87 24.56
C LYS A 579 33.55 5.34 25.63
N HIS A 580 32.28 5.73 25.58
CA HIS A 580 31.27 5.24 26.51
C HIS A 580 31.00 3.72 26.34
N HIS A 581 31.15 3.19 25.12
CA HIS A 581 31.05 1.74 24.88
C HIS A 581 32.30 0.95 25.29
N ILE A 582 33.44 1.61 25.45
CA ILE A 582 34.74 0.97 25.75
C ILE A 582 35.11 1.10 27.23
N SER A 583 34.61 2.11 27.93
CA SER A 583 34.93 2.38 29.34
C SER A 583 33.68 2.38 30.21
N SER A 584 33.63 1.53 31.23
CA SER A 584 32.63 1.59 32.31
C SER A 584 32.80 2.80 33.24
N SER A 585 33.90 3.54 33.12
CA SER A 585 34.14 4.82 33.80
C SER A 585 34.81 5.83 32.85
N PRO A 586 34.10 6.85 32.33
CA PRO A 586 34.72 7.87 31.50
C PRO A 586 35.52 8.87 32.36
N GLN A 587 36.78 9.13 32.00
CA GLN A 587 37.55 10.25 32.58
C GLN A 587 36.96 11.60 32.13
N PRO A 588 36.62 12.52 33.05
CA PRO A 588 35.85 13.74 32.76
C PRO A 588 36.57 14.70 31.79
N GLU A 589 37.90 14.81 31.86
CA GLU A 589 38.67 15.75 31.03
C GLU A 589 38.64 15.41 29.53
N THR A 590 38.63 14.12 29.19
CA THR A 590 38.58 13.70 27.79
C THR A 590 37.18 13.78 27.21
N VAL A 591 36.14 13.69 28.04
CA VAL A 591 34.75 13.98 27.66
C VAL A 591 34.58 15.47 27.40
N ALA A 592 35.14 16.33 28.26
CA ALA A 592 35.16 17.77 28.08
C ALA A 592 35.87 18.20 26.78
N ARG A 593 37.05 17.63 26.47
CA ARG A 593 37.74 17.90 25.20
C ARG A 593 36.93 17.45 23.98
N ALA A 594 36.24 16.32 24.05
CA ALA A 594 35.38 15.86 22.97
C ALA A 594 34.14 16.76 22.80
N TRP A 595 33.58 17.28 23.90
CA TRP A 595 32.51 18.30 23.88
C TRP A 595 32.97 19.62 23.27
N VAL A 596 34.18 20.08 23.58
CA VAL A 596 34.76 21.30 23.00
C VAL A 596 35.04 21.13 21.51
N MET A 597 35.55 19.97 21.08
CA MET A 597 35.74 19.69 19.65
C MET A 597 34.40 19.57 18.91
N ALA A 598 33.37 19.01 19.55
CA ALA A 598 32.00 18.94 19.02
C ALA A 598 31.36 20.32 18.88
N SER A 599 31.48 21.19 19.89
CA SER A 599 30.94 22.56 19.84
C SER A 599 31.67 23.44 18.82
N GLN A 600 32.99 23.30 18.69
CA GLN A 600 33.79 23.99 17.66
C GLN A 600 33.51 23.49 16.23
N ALA A 601 33.10 22.23 16.06
CA ALA A 601 32.66 21.72 14.77
C ALA A 601 31.26 22.24 14.38
N HIS A 602 30.36 22.36 15.36
CA HIS A 602 29.02 22.96 15.17
C HIS A 602 29.10 24.44 14.75
N SER A 603 30.05 25.21 15.28
CA SER A 603 30.21 26.63 14.92
C SER A 603 30.82 26.85 13.53
N ARG A 604 31.55 25.86 12.97
CA ARG A 604 32.17 25.96 11.63
C ARG A 604 31.30 25.50 10.47
N ASN A 605 30.23 24.73 10.71
CA ASN A 605 29.30 24.27 9.67
C ASN A 605 27.87 24.20 10.24
N PRO A 606 27.05 25.27 10.12
CA PRO A 606 25.68 25.28 10.63
C PRO A 606 24.72 24.33 9.88
N SER A 607 25.14 23.78 8.73
CA SER A 607 24.36 22.86 7.89
C SER A 607 24.34 21.39 8.35
N GLN A 608 25.03 21.06 9.46
CA GLN A 608 25.03 19.73 10.08
C GLN A 608 24.55 19.74 11.54
N ALA A 609 23.86 20.80 11.96
CA ALA A 609 23.02 20.70 13.15
C ALA A 609 22.02 19.55 12.96
N LEU A 610 21.81 18.73 14.00
CA LEU A 610 20.57 17.94 14.05
C LEU A 610 19.42 18.91 13.74
N PRO A 611 18.42 18.53 12.92
CA PRO A 611 17.16 19.23 13.03
C PRO A 611 16.79 19.11 14.50
N GLU A 612 16.72 20.25 15.17
CA GLU A 612 15.89 20.41 16.34
C GLU A 612 14.61 19.63 16.04
N ILE A 613 14.12 18.86 17.00
CA ILE A 613 12.80 18.22 16.88
C ILE A 613 11.80 19.37 16.96
N ILE A 614 11.74 20.18 15.92
CA ILE A 614 10.62 21.03 15.62
C ILE A 614 9.57 20.02 15.23
N ILE A 615 8.72 19.70 16.19
CA ILE A 615 7.40 19.16 15.94
C ILE A 615 6.69 20.28 15.16
N THR A 616 6.92 20.39 13.86
CA THR A 616 6.02 21.10 12.98
C THR A 616 4.84 20.16 12.76
N PRO A 617 3.62 20.50 13.21
CA PRO A 617 2.45 19.70 12.93
C PRO A 617 1.90 19.97 11.53
N GLU A 618 2.73 20.30 10.53
CA GLU A 618 2.24 20.75 9.23
C GLU A 618 3.09 20.20 8.08
N GLU A 619 2.73 18.99 7.69
CA GLU A 619 2.63 18.46 6.31
C GLU A 619 2.42 16.94 6.46
N ASN A 620 1.32 16.60 7.14
CA ASN A 620 0.77 15.26 7.13
C ASN A 620 0.02 15.11 5.80
N CYS A 621 0.33 14.04 5.05
CA CYS A 621 -0.21 13.76 3.71
C CYS A 621 -1.71 13.99 3.54
#